data_AF-A0AAP2DF11-F1
#
_entry.id   AF-A0AAP2DF11-F1
#
_cell.length_a   1.000
_cell.length_b   1.000
_cell.length_c   1.000
_cell.angle_alpha   90.00
_cell.angle_beta   90.00
_cell.angle_gamma   90.00
#
_symmetry.space_group_name_H-M   'P 1'
#
loop_
_entity.id
_entity.type
_entity.pdbx_description
1 polymer ?
#
loop_
_entity_poly.entity_id
_entity_poly.type
_entity_poly.pdbx_seq_one_letter_code
_entity_poly.pdbx_strand_id
1 'polypeptide(L)'
;MTKLVRFSLLLACLGSCDAPPEKSTETFPLQADFTEQGWIVYEGRIPLDEKRNLYMEIFMRPGNEAGEGDYRLTETIEEETSVYKLPPFAGQYSTFHGARPEDLIVRFHNSAQLEEVKRVYYDPLVKKIKERSLRKTDLTFQRQGDDALIMLYQNSEPVSLEARYVLAKRTSRLFTVEGYFEHAGDSSLFLEMNTEERWPVSKLGAYDLAIRQYHLLAREKSEGIYLKGIAYSIHQADREGKPVDALVLKKVIQMTSAPLEEVN
;
A
#
# COMPACT_ATOMS: atom_id res chain seq x y z
N MET A 1 13.14 -69.86 54.89
CA MET A 1 13.63 -69.08 56.04
C MET A 1 14.73 -68.15 55.57
N THR A 2 14.40 -66.88 55.28
CA THR A 2 15.26 -65.69 55.50
C THR A 2 14.48 -64.44 55.07
N LYS A 3 14.57 -63.40 55.90
CA LYS A 3 13.87 -62.11 55.82
C LYS A 3 14.58 -61.13 54.87
N LEU A 4 13.81 -60.21 54.28
CA LEU A 4 14.15 -58.80 54.00
C LEU A 4 12.77 -58.12 53.76
N VAL A 5 12.16 -57.22 54.56
CA VAL A 5 12.53 -56.04 55.34
C VAL A 5 12.90 -54.79 54.48
N ARG A 6 11.87 -53.92 54.38
CA ARG A 6 11.84 -52.44 54.22
C ARG A 6 12.09 -51.84 52.83
N PHE A 7 11.16 -50.99 52.38
CA PHE A 7 11.22 -49.51 52.51
C PHE A 7 9.96 -48.93 51.85
N SER A 8 8.99 -48.45 52.63
CA SER A 8 8.70 -47.01 52.83
C SER A 8 8.38 -46.25 51.54
N LEU A 9 7.07 -46.01 51.37
CA LEU A 9 6.48 -44.90 50.64
C LEU A 9 7.20 -43.58 50.99
N LEU A 10 7.76 -42.91 49.98
CA LEU A 10 8.01 -41.48 50.04
C LEU A 10 7.32 -40.87 48.83
N LEU A 11 6.26 -40.13 49.15
CA LEU A 11 5.38 -39.41 48.27
C LEU A 11 6.20 -38.39 47.47
N ALA A 12 6.10 -38.47 46.15
CA ALA A 12 6.72 -37.52 45.23
C ALA A 12 6.02 -36.15 45.36
N CYS A 13 6.73 -35.16 45.90
CA CYS A 13 6.49 -33.76 45.63
C CYS A 13 7.55 -33.30 44.61
N LEU A 14 7.25 -33.47 43.32
CA LEU A 14 7.90 -32.68 42.27
C LEU A 14 6.82 -31.78 41.71
N GLY A 15 6.91 -30.51 42.08
CA GLY A 15 6.10 -29.46 41.49
C GLY A 15 6.35 -29.42 39.98
N SER A 16 5.29 -29.67 39.21
CA SER A 16 5.22 -29.25 37.83
C SER A 16 5.16 -27.73 37.86
N CYS A 17 6.31 -27.07 37.65
CA CYS A 17 6.31 -25.74 37.10
C CYS A 17 5.77 -25.87 35.67
N ASP A 18 4.47 -25.63 35.54
CA ASP A 18 3.87 -25.35 34.23
C ASP A 18 4.48 -24.04 33.74
N ALA A 19 5.60 -24.16 33.04
CA ALA A 19 6.06 -23.10 32.16
C ALA A 19 4.92 -22.82 31.19
N PRO A 20 4.42 -21.57 31.09
CA PRO A 20 3.45 -21.24 30.07
C PRO A 20 4.08 -21.61 28.72
N PRO A 21 3.34 -22.27 27.82
CA PRO A 21 3.90 -22.68 26.53
C PRO A 21 4.48 -21.42 25.88
N GLU A 22 5.76 -21.52 25.51
CA GLU A 22 6.43 -20.56 24.65
C GLU A 22 5.45 -20.21 23.55
N LYS A 23 5.04 -18.94 23.49
CA LYS A 23 4.30 -18.42 22.35
C LYS A 23 5.21 -18.69 21.17
N SER A 24 4.91 -19.75 20.42
CA SER A 24 5.50 -19.98 19.12
C SER A 24 5.32 -18.66 18.40
N THR A 25 6.43 -17.97 18.14
CA THR A 25 6.47 -16.83 17.24
C THR A 25 5.78 -17.33 15.99
N GLU A 26 4.53 -16.92 15.79
CA GLU A 26 3.82 -17.20 14.55
C GLU A 26 4.66 -16.50 13.50
N THR A 27 5.53 -17.29 12.86
CA THR A 27 6.15 -16.93 11.61
C THR A 27 4.98 -16.69 10.69
N PHE A 28 4.57 -15.43 10.57
CA PHE A 28 3.54 -15.01 9.63
C PHE A 28 3.95 -15.66 8.31
N PRO A 29 3.09 -16.50 7.70
CA PRO A 29 3.45 -17.08 6.42
C PRO A 29 3.73 -15.91 5.48
N LEU A 30 4.96 -15.85 4.99
CA LEU A 30 5.34 -15.06 3.83
C LEU A 30 4.55 -15.60 2.63
N GLN A 31 3.25 -15.33 2.58
CA GLN A 31 2.49 -15.39 1.32
C GLN A 31 2.88 -14.15 0.52
N ALA A 32 4.10 -14.18 0.01
CA ALA A 32 4.52 -13.42 -1.15
C ALA A 32 4.44 -14.33 -2.39
N ASP A 33 3.30 -15.00 -2.59
CA ASP A 33 3.02 -15.75 -3.82
C ASP A 33 2.60 -14.79 -4.94
N PHE A 34 3.43 -13.79 -5.24
CA PHE A 34 3.30 -12.98 -6.45
C PHE A 34 4.67 -12.58 -6.94
N THR A 35 5.21 -13.32 -7.91
CA THR A 35 6.25 -12.74 -8.76
C THR A 35 5.58 -11.68 -9.64
N GLU A 36 5.73 -10.40 -9.29
CA GLU A 36 5.32 -9.24 -10.11
C GLU A 36 6.06 -9.18 -11.46
N GLN A 37 6.81 -10.22 -11.81
CA GLN A 37 7.65 -10.28 -13.00
C GLN A 37 6.78 -10.24 -14.26
N GLY A 38 7.01 -9.22 -15.10
CA GLY A 38 6.26 -9.00 -16.33
C GLY A 38 4.98 -8.17 -16.18
N TRP A 39 4.65 -7.72 -14.97
CA TRP A 39 3.54 -6.81 -14.71
C TRP A 39 4.03 -5.37 -14.59
N ILE A 40 3.32 -4.43 -15.22
CA ILE A 40 3.43 -3.00 -14.97
C ILE A 40 2.43 -2.68 -13.86
N VAL A 41 2.87 -2.03 -12.79
CA VAL A 41 2.00 -1.76 -11.64
C VAL A 41 1.77 -0.27 -11.50
N TYR A 42 0.49 0.12 -11.43
CA TYR A 42 0.04 1.46 -11.08
C TYR A 42 -0.71 1.40 -9.76
N GLU A 43 -0.60 2.44 -8.97
CA GLU A 43 -1.27 2.50 -7.68
C GLU A 43 -1.59 3.93 -7.25
N GLY A 44 -2.60 4.07 -6.42
CA GLY A 44 -3.00 5.38 -5.93
C GLY A 44 -4.06 5.27 -4.85
N ARG A 45 -4.29 6.41 -4.20
CA ARG A 45 -5.22 6.54 -3.08
C ARG A 45 -6.22 7.66 -3.38
N ILE A 46 -7.42 7.26 -3.76
CA ILE A 46 -8.45 8.14 -4.33
C ILE A 46 -9.48 8.49 -3.26
N PRO A 47 -9.69 9.78 -2.92
CA PRO A 47 -10.73 10.17 -1.98
C PRO A 47 -12.13 9.90 -2.54
N LEU A 48 -12.91 9.10 -1.81
CA LEU A 48 -14.32 8.84 -2.11
C LEU A 48 -15.23 9.90 -1.46
N ASP A 49 -14.87 10.35 -0.26
CA ASP A 49 -15.48 11.46 0.49
C ASP A 49 -14.50 11.99 1.57
N GLU A 50 -15.00 12.70 2.58
CA GLU A 50 -14.17 13.28 3.66
C GLU A 50 -13.53 12.25 4.59
N LYS A 51 -14.06 11.03 4.67
CA LYS A 51 -13.64 10.01 5.64
C LYS A 51 -13.14 8.72 5.00
N ARG A 52 -13.39 8.54 3.70
CA ARG A 52 -13.12 7.29 2.99
C ARG A 52 -12.20 7.51 1.81
N ASN A 53 -11.19 6.65 1.69
CA ASN A 53 -10.30 6.57 0.55
C ASN A 53 -10.40 5.20 -0.11
N LEU A 54 -10.28 5.16 -1.43
CA LEU A 54 -10.09 3.95 -2.21
C LEU A 54 -8.62 3.83 -2.55
N TYR A 55 -7.92 2.93 -1.88
CA TYR A 55 -6.60 2.48 -2.31
C TYR A 55 -6.76 1.45 -3.42
N MET A 56 -6.05 1.65 -4.51
CA MET A 56 -6.15 0.84 -5.72
C MET A 56 -4.76 0.46 -6.22
N GLU A 57 -4.60 -0.79 -6.63
CA GLU A 57 -3.43 -1.24 -7.39
C GLU A 57 -3.89 -1.96 -8.65
N ILE A 58 -3.32 -1.56 -9.78
CA ILE A 58 -3.60 -2.11 -11.09
C ILE A 58 -2.32 -2.73 -11.61
N PHE A 59 -2.36 -4.04 -11.84
CA PHE A 59 -1.32 -4.79 -12.50
C PHE A 59 -1.73 -4.94 -13.96
N MET A 60 -0.90 -4.49 -14.89
CA MET A 60 -1.13 -4.60 -16.33
C MET A 60 -0.07 -5.49 -16.97
N ARG A 61 -0.49 -6.41 -17.83
CA ARG A 61 0.40 -7.21 -18.66
C ARG A 61 0.00 -7.04 -20.13
N PRO A 62 0.86 -6.46 -20.97
CA PRO A 62 0.59 -6.34 -22.40
C PRO A 62 0.29 -7.70 -23.04
N GLY A 63 -0.73 -7.73 -23.90
CA GLY A 63 -1.07 -8.89 -24.71
C GLY A 63 -0.22 -8.98 -25.97
N ASN A 64 -0.56 -9.96 -26.82
CA ASN A 64 0.08 -10.11 -28.13
C ASN A 64 -0.46 -9.11 -29.17
N GLU A 65 -1.67 -8.60 -28.96
CA GLU A 65 -2.30 -7.62 -29.84
C GLU A 65 -1.99 -6.20 -29.37
N ALA A 66 -1.72 -5.30 -30.33
CA ALA A 66 -1.34 -3.94 -30.04
C ALA A 66 -2.49 -3.20 -29.33
N GLY A 67 -2.20 -2.70 -28.13
CA GLY A 67 -3.17 -1.93 -27.36
C GLY A 67 -4.17 -2.77 -26.56
N GLU A 68 -3.94 -4.07 -26.40
CA GLU A 68 -4.73 -4.94 -25.53
C GLU A 68 -3.85 -5.68 -24.53
N GLY A 69 -4.45 -6.19 -23.46
CA GLY A 69 -3.74 -7.06 -22.53
C GLY A 69 -4.56 -7.47 -21.31
N ASP A 70 -3.91 -8.23 -20.42
CA ASP A 70 -4.51 -8.67 -19.18
C ASP A 70 -4.30 -7.62 -18.09
N TYR A 71 -5.27 -7.50 -17.17
CA TYR A 71 -5.06 -6.78 -15.94
C TYR A 71 -5.51 -7.56 -14.72
N ARG A 72 -4.95 -7.17 -13.56
CA ARG A 72 -5.47 -7.49 -12.24
C ARG A 72 -5.65 -6.21 -11.45
N LEU A 73 -6.68 -6.17 -10.64
CA LEU A 73 -7.07 -5.01 -9.84
C LEU A 73 -7.24 -5.47 -8.39
N THR A 74 -6.55 -4.80 -7.48
CA THR A 74 -6.77 -4.93 -6.04
C THR A 74 -7.28 -3.61 -5.51
N GLU A 75 -8.28 -3.68 -4.64
CA GLU A 75 -8.94 -2.51 -4.09
C GLU A 75 -9.09 -2.66 -2.58
N THR A 76 -8.89 -1.56 -1.87
CA THR A 76 -9.06 -1.47 -0.43
C THR A 76 -9.76 -0.15 -0.11
N ILE A 77 -10.88 -0.22 0.59
CA ILE A 77 -11.55 0.96 1.13
C ILE A 77 -10.98 1.21 2.53
N GLU A 78 -10.38 2.36 2.71
CA GLU A 78 -9.79 2.82 3.97
C GLU A 78 -10.72 3.85 4.61
N GLU A 79 -11.12 3.61 5.85
CA GLU A 79 -11.85 4.55 6.68
C GLU A 79 -11.02 4.87 7.94
N GLU A 80 -11.47 5.82 8.75
CA GLU A 80 -10.74 6.28 9.95
C GLU A 80 -10.40 5.13 10.92
N THR A 81 -11.30 4.13 11.06
CA THR A 81 -11.18 3.04 12.04
C THR A 81 -11.15 1.65 11.42
N SER A 82 -11.26 1.53 10.10
CA SER A 82 -11.47 0.25 9.42
C SER A 82 -10.80 0.21 8.04
N VAL A 83 -10.46 -0.99 7.61
CA VAL A 83 -9.87 -1.25 6.29
C VAL A 83 -10.59 -2.45 5.68
N TYR A 84 -11.24 -2.25 4.55
CA TYR A 84 -12.01 -3.27 3.85
C TYR A 84 -11.33 -3.63 2.54
N LYS A 85 -10.78 -4.84 2.45
CA LYS A 85 -10.21 -5.37 1.20
C LYS A 85 -11.32 -5.95 0.34
N LEU A 86 -11.43 -5.48 -0.90
CA LEU A 86 -12.32 -6.07 -1.88
C LEU A 86 -11.64 -7.30 -2.51
N PRO A 87 -12.40 -8.31 -2.95
CA PRO A 87 -11.83 -9.43 -3.70
C PRO A 87 -11.04 -8.94 -4.91
N PRO A 88 -9.90 -9.57 -5.26
CA PRO A 88 -9.14 -9.17 -6.44
C PRO A 88 -9.97 -9.43 -7.71
N PHE A 89 -9.86 -8.53 -8.69
CA PHE A 89 -10.47 -8.68 -10.01
C PHE A 89 -9.41 -8.93 -11.07
N ALA A 90 -9.74 -9.69 -12.11
CA ALA A 90 -8.89 -9.88 -13.27
C ALA A 90 -9.73 -9.84 -14.56
N GLY A 91 -9.17 -9.28 -15.62
CA GLY A 91 -9.87 -9.12 -16.89
C GLY A 91 -8.95 -8.68 -18.02
N GLN A 92 -9.56 -8.21 -19.10
CA GLN A 92 -8.85 -7.62 -20.24
C GLN A 92 -8.94 -6.09 -20.20
N TYR A 93 -7.90 -5.42 -20.67
CA TYR A 93 -7.92 -4.00 -20.94
C TYR A 93 -7.67 -3.73 -22.42
N SER A 94 -8.18 -2.58 -22.88
CA SER A 94 -7.87 -2.03 -24.20
C SER A 94 -7.35 -0.61 -24.06
N THR A 95 -6.60 -0.17 -25.06
CA THR A 95 -6.11 1.21 -25.19
C THR A 95 -6.62 1.83 -26.47
N PHE A 96 -7.01 3.09 -26.43
CA PHE A 96 -7.45 3.85 -27.59
C PHE A 96 -7.06 5.32 -27.46
N HIS A 97 -7.02 6.03 -28.59
CA HIS A 97 -6.76 7.46 -28.59
C HIS A 97 -7.98 8.25 -28.08
N GLY A 98 -7.72 9.24 -27.23
CA GLY A 98 -8.72 10.15 -26.69
C GLY A 98 -9.12 11.24 -27.69
N ALA A 99 -9.69 12.33 -27.18
CA ALA A 99 -10.10 13.46 -28.01
C ALA A 99 -8.90 14.15 -28.69
N ARG A 100 -7.71 14.05 -28.08
CA ARG A 100 -6.45 14.51 -28.68
C ARG A 100 -5.58 13.32 -29.08
N PRO A 101 -4.81 13.41 -30.17
CA PRO A 101 -3.96 12.31 -30.63
C PRO A 101 -2.96 11.81 -29.59
N GLU A 102 -2.46 12.70 -28.73
CA GLU A 102 -1.52 12.40 -27.64
C GLU A 102 -2.17 11.73 -26.42
N ASP A 103 -3.49 11.79 -26.29
CA ASP A 103 -4.19 11.21 -25.17
C ASP A 103 -4.35 9.70 -25.39
N LEU A 104 -3.60 8.87 -24.66
CA LEU A 104 -3.82 7.44 -24.64
C LEU A 104 -4.78 7.09 -23.50
N ILE A 105 -5.95 6.58 -23.83
CA ILE A 105 -6.95 6.12 -22.87
C ILE A 105 -6.77 4.62 -22.66
N VAL A 106 -6.75 4.20 -21.40
CA VAL A 106 -6.74 2.79 -20.99
C VAL A 106 -8.10 2.47 -20.38
N ARG A 107 -8.76 1.42 -20.86
CA ARG A 107 -10.05 0.95 -20.33
C ARG A 107 -9.93 -0.47 -19.84
N PHE A 108 -10.23 -0.67 -18.56
CA PHE A 108 -10.30 -1.97 -17.89
C PHE A 108 -11.74 -2.48 -17.93
N HIS A 109 -11.97 -3.54 -18.71
CA HIS A 109 -13.32 -4.04 -18.99
C HIS A 109 -13.90 -4.85 -17.84
N ASN A 110 -15.17 -4.59 -17.51
CA ASN A 110 -15.92 -5.27 -16.46
C ASN A 110 -15.28 -5.20 -15.06
N SER A 111 -14.47 -4.18 -14.81
CA SER A 111 -13.75 -3.95 -13.54
C SER A 111 -14.63 -3.73 -12.29
N ALA A 112 -15.96 -3.70 -12.39
CA ALA A 112 -16.87 -3.60 -11.24
C ALA A 112 -17.41 -4.99 -10.84
N GLN A 113 -17.15 -5.40 -9.60
CA GLN A 113 -17.54 -6.75 -9.14
C GLN A 113 -19.04 -6.90 -8.85
N LEU A 114 -19.65 -5.96 -8.13
CA LEU A 114 -21.04 -6.10 -7.65
C LEU A 114 -21.76 -4.77 -7.43
N GLU A 115 -21.03 -3.73 -7.02
CA GLU A 115 -21.60 -2.41 -6.71
C GLU A 115 -20.86 -1.28 -7.43
N GLU A 116 -21.62 -0.24 -7.77
CA GLU A 116 -21.10 0.98 -8.34
C GLU A 116 -20.18 1.69 -7.34
N VAL A 117 -18.96 2.01 -7.75
CA VAL A 117 -18.06 2.86 -6.95
C VAL A 117 -18.46 4.30 -7.17
N LYS A 118 -18.84 5.00 -6.10
CA LYS A 118 -19.32 6.38 -6.14
C LYS A 118 -18.45 7.31 -5.30
N ARG A 119 -18.37 8.56 -5.75
CA ARG A 119 -17.72 9.67 -5.03
C ARG A 119 -18.78 10.68 -4.62
N VAL A 120 -18.70 11.14 -3.37
CA VAL A 120 -19.51 12.24 -2.84
C VAL A 120 -18.59 13.44 -2.59
N TYR A 121 -18.91 14.59 -3.18
CA TYR A 121 -18.07 15.79 -3.05
C TYR A 121 -18.89 17.07 -3.05
N TYR A 122 -18.36 18.11 -2.40
CA TYR A 122 -18.93 19.45 -2.46
C TYR A 122 -18.49 20.15 -3.74
N ASP A 123 -19.45 20.60 -4.55
CA ASP A 123 -19.18 21.45 -5.70
C ASP A 123 -19.33 22.93 -5.29
N PRO A 124 -18.22 23.70 -5.26
CA PRO A 124 -18.24 25.09 -4.81
C PRO A 124 -18.99 26.02 -5.77
N LEU A 125 -19.07 25.68 -7.07
CA LEU A 125 -19.74 26.52 -8.06
C LEU A 125 -21.26 26.49 -7.87
N VAL A 126 -21.82 25.31 -7.60
CA VAL A 126 -23.26 25.16 -7.35
C VAL A 126 -23.64 25.10 -5.88
N LYS A 127 -22.65 25.18 -4.98
CA LYS A 127 -22.79 25.11 -3.52
C LYS A 127 -23.62 23.93 -3.03
N LYS A 128 -23.44 22.75 -3.64
CA LYS A 128 -24.21 21.53 -3.32
C LYS A 128 -23.31 20.31 -3.25
N ILE A 129 -23.72 19.35 -2.42
CA ILE A 129 -23.15 18.01 -2.41
C ILE A 129 -23.61 17.30 -3.69
N LYS A 130 -22.65 16.76 -4.45
CA LYS A 130 -22.87 15.94 -5.64
C LYS A 130 -22.40 14.53 -5.37
N GLU A 131 -23.14 13.58 -5.93
CA GLU A 131 -22.74 12.18 -6.03
C GLU A 131 -22.46 11.89 -7.51
N ARG A 132 -21.29 11.33 -7.82
CA ARG A 132 -20.97 10.85 -9.17
C ARG A 132 -20.42 9.43 -9.11
N SER A 133 -20.80 8.64 -10.11
CA SER A 133 -20.18 7.35 -10.39
C SER A 133 -18.72 7.53 -10.78
N LEU A 134 -17.82 6.85 -10.09
CA LEU A 134 -16.45 6.62 -10.58
C LEU A 134 -16.44 5.43 -11.54
N ARG A 135 -17.15 4.36 -11.19
CA ARG A 135 -17.23 3.13 -12.00
C ARG A 135 -18.57 2.41 -11.77
N LYS A 136 -19.27 2.10 -12.87
CA LYS A 136 -20.40 1.13 -12.87
C LYS A 136 -19.99 -0.24 -13.40
N THR A 137 -19.16 -0.27 -14.44
CA THR A 137 -18.72 -1.49 -15.13
C THR A 137 -17.23 -1.37 -15.44
N ASP A 138 -16.87 -0.44 -16.32
CA ASP A 138 -15.51 -0.25 -16.79
C ASP A 138 -14.82 0.88 -16.03
N LEU A 139 -13.51 0.71 -15.81
CA LEU A 139 -12.64 1.71 -15.23
C LEU A 139 -11.80 2.29 -16.35
N THR A 140 -11.84 3.61 -16.51
CA THR A 140 -11.17 4.29 -17.61
C THR A 140 -10.16 5.28 -17.07
N PHE A 141 -8.97 5.31 -17.66
CA PHE A 141 -7.90 6.21 -17.31
C PHE A 141 -7.33 6.89 -18.55
N GLN A 142 -6.91 8.13 -18.41
CA GLN A 142 -6.01 8.78 -19.36
C GLN A 142 -4.59 8.57 -18.89
N ARG A 143 -3.73 8.05 -19.75
CA ARG A 143 -2.30 7.93 -19.50
C ARG A 143 -1.66 9.32 -19.55
N GLN A 144 -0.93 9.68 -18.50
CA GLN A 144 -0.17 10.92 -18.42
C GLN A 144 1.33 10.58 -18.46
N GLY A 145 1.94 10.76 -19.63
CA GLY A 145 3.33 10.34 -19.86
C GLY A 145 3.51 8.83 -19.68
N ASP A 146 4.68 8.40 -19.21
CA ASP A 146 4.97 6.98 -19.04
C ASP A 146 4.65 6.42 -17.65
N ASP A 147 4.33 7.29 -16.68
CA ASP A 147 4.41 6.98 -15.26
C ASP A 147 3.13 7.25 -14.47
N ALA A 148 2.07 7.70 -15.12
CA ALA A 148 0.83 8.04 -14.43
C ALA A 148 -0.43 7.68 -15.21
N LEU A 149 -1.48 7.33 -14.47
CA LEU A 149 -2.84 7.14 -14.97
C LEU A 149 -3.80 8.09 -14.24
N ILE A 150 -4.45 9.00 -14.97
CA ILE A 150 -5.46 9.91 -14.46
C ILE A 150 -6.83 9.23 -14.58
N MET A 151 -7.55 9.09 -13.46
CA MET A 151 -8.88 8.48 -13.49
C MET A 151 -9.88 9.36 -14.27
N LEU A 152 -10.65 8.73 -15.15
CA LEU A 152 -11.71 9.38 -15.91
C LEU A 152 -13.10 8.95 -15.41
N TYR A 153 -14.05 9.87 -15.52
CA TYR A 153 -15.47 9.57 -15.44
C TYR A 153 -15.94 8.80 -16.69
N GLN A 154 -17.17 8.27 -16.65
CA GLN A 154 -17.76 7.55 -17.79
C GLN A 154 -17.88 8.40 -19.07
N ASN A 155 -17.96 9.73 -18.94
CA ASN A 155 -17.97 10.67 -20.06
C ASN A 155 -16.56 11.02 -20.57
N SER A 156 -15.52 10.30 -20.13
CA SER A 156 -14.11 10.52 -20.48
C SER A 156 -13.52 11.86 -20.03
N GLU A 157 -14.17 12.57 -19.10
CA GLU A 157 -13.58 13.73 -18.44
C GLU A 157 -12.75 13.29 -17.22
N PRO A 158 -11.60 13.93 -16.94
CA PRO A 158 -10.85 13.67 -15.71
C PRO A 158 -11.71 13.85 -14.47
N VAL A 159 -11.59 12.92 -13.51
CA VAL A 159 -12.26 13.03 -12.21
C VAL A 159 -11.78 14.27 -11.45
N SER A 160 -10.47 14.51 -11.54
CA SER A 160 -9.77 15.68 -11.05
C SER A 160 -8.37 15.70 -11.68
N LEU A 161 -7.74 16.87 -11.68
CA LEU A 161 -6.32 17.01 -12.04
C LEU A 161 -5.40 17.02 -10.80
N GLU A 162 -5.98 16.93 -9.60
CA GLU A 162 -5.21 16.84 -8.36
C GLU A 162 -4.48 15.51 -8.27
N ALA A 163 -3.24 15.53 -7.77
CA ALA A 163 -2.35 14.36 -7.70
C ALA A 163 -2.97 13.14 -6.98
N ARG A 164 -3.87 13.36 -6.01
CA ARG A 164 -4.59 12.29 -5.28
C ARG A 164 -5.59 11.49 -6.13
N TYR A 165 -5.86 11.91 -7.36
CA TYR A 165 -6.70 11.17 -8.33
C TYR A 165 -5.88 10.52 -9.45
N VAL A 166 -4.56 10.50 -9.29
CA VAL A 166 -3.60 9.93 -10.24
C VAL A 166 -3.04 8.65 -9.64
N LEU A 167 -3.00 7.58 -10.43
CA LEU A 167 -2.26 6.38 -10.09
C LEU A 167 -0.82 6.52 -10.59
N ALA A 168 0.14 6.44 -9.68
CA ALA A 168 1.56 6.45 -9.99
C ALA A 168 2.03 5.04 -10.38
N LYS A 169 2.89 4.97 -11.40
CA LYS A 169 3.56 3.74 -11.80
C LYS A 169 4.71 3.44 -10.86
N ARG A 170 4.87 2.16 -10.50
CA ARG A 170 6.07 1.69 -9.82
C ARG A 170 7.25 1.73 -10.77
N THR A 171 8.30 2.44 -10.39
CA THR A 171 9.52 2.66 -11.20
C THR A 171 10.60 1.63 -10.88
N SER A 172 10.49 0.94 -9.74
CA SER A 172 11.39 -0.16 -9.37
C SER A 172 10.61 -1.42 -8.98
N ARG A 173 11.34 -2.54 -8.92
CA ARG A 173 10.89 -3.74 -8.22
C ARG A 173 10.79 -3.49 -6.72
N LEU A 174 10.13 -4.40 -6.00
CA LEU A 174 10.16 -4.44 -4.55
C LEU A 174 11.59 -4.73 -4.06
N PHE A 175 12.03 -3.98 -3.06
CA PHE A 175 13.31 -4.17 -2.37
C PHE A 175 13.16 -3.96 -0.86
N THR A 176 14.10 -4.50 -0.09
CA THR A 176 14.14 -4.29 1.36
C THR A 176 14.82 -2.97 1.66
N VAL A 177 14.28 -2.21 2.59
CA VAL A 177 14.86 -0.96 3.11
C VAL A 177 15.09 -1.05 4.60
N GLU A 178 16.17 -0.40 5.04
CA GLU A 178 16.53 -0.25 6.44
C GLU A 178 17.07 1.17 6.66
N GLY A 179 16.53 1.87 7.64
CA GLY A 179 16.77 3.31 7.74
C GLY A 179 16.01 3.99 8.86
N TYR A 180 16.09 5.32 8.87
CA TYR A 180 15.36 6.16 9.82
C TYR A 180 14.21 6.87 9.11
N PHE A 181 13.00 6.65 9.60
CA PHE A 181 11.78 7.32 9.15
C PHE A 181 11.49 8.53 10.04
N GLU A 182 11.33 9.68 9.42
CA GLU A 182 10.97 10.94 10.06
C GLU A 182 9.63 11.44 9.52
N HIS A 183 8.81 12.01 10.40
CA HIS A 183 7.57 12.68 10.01
C HIS A 183 7.51 14.09 10.61
N ALA A 184 7.32 15.08 9.73
CA ALA A 184 7.24 16.49 10.08
C ALA A 184 6.08 17.17 9.34
N GLY A 185 5.03 17.50 10.09
CA GLY A 185 3.84 18.15 9.58
C GLY A 185 3.08 17.26 8.60
N ASP A 186 3.24 17.55 7.31
CA ASP A 186 2.50 16.92 6.22
C ASP A 186 3.43 16.14 5.25
N SER A 187 4.66 15.91 5.67
CA SER A 187 5.75 15.32 4.88
C SER A 187 6.54 14.33 5.73
N SER A 188 7.03 13.29 5.07
CA SER A 188 7.91 12.29 5.66
C SER A 188 9.18 12.13 4.85
N LEU A 189 10.26 11.77 5.55
CA LEU A 189 11.56 11.47 4.98
C LEU A 189 12.01 10.10 5.46
N PHE A 190 12.75 9.39 4.62
CA PHE A 190 13.44 8.16 4.97
C PHE A 190 14.93 8.31 4.67
N LEU A 191 15.77 8.14 5.68
CA LEU A 191 17.23 8.10 5.56
C LEU A 191 17.67 6.64 5.50
N GLU A 192 18.11 6.18 4.33
CA GLU A 192 18.55 4.79 4.12
C GLU A 192 19.95 4.59 4.74
N MET A 193 20.13 3.51 5.51
CA MET A 193 21.34 3.31 6.32
C MET A 193 22.57 2.86 5.53
N ASN A 194 22.40 2.18 4.40
CA ASN A 194 23.49 1.65 3.60
C ASN A 194 24.05 2.70 2.61
N THR A 195 23.18 3.52 2.02
CA THR A 195 23.53 4.53 1.02
C THR A 195 23.63 5.94 1.60
N GLU A 196 23.13 6.15 2.82
CA GLU A 196 22.98 7.47 3.46
C GLU A 196 22.10 8.45 2.66
N GLU A 197 21.35 7.95 1.67
CA GLU A 197 20.48 8.76 0.84
C GLU A 197 19.17 9.11 1.57
N ARG A 198 18.66 10.30 1.23
CA ARG A 198 17.42 10.83 1.78
C ARG A 198 16.31 10.73 0.74
N TRP A 199 15.27 9.99 1.09
CA TRP A 199 14.13 9.72 0.22
C TRP A 199 12.88 10.40 0.75
N PRO A 200 12.17 11.22 -0.04
CA PRO A 200 10.82 11.62 0.32
C PRO A 200 9.91 10.39 0.32
N VAL A 201 9.08 10.23 1.35
CA VAL A 201 8.17 9.08 1.44
C VAL A 201 6.80 9.47 0.89
N SER A 202 6.30 8.69 -0.08
CA SER A 202 4.97 8.89 -0.65
C SER A 202 3.88 8.45 0.32
N LYS A 203 2.71 9.10 0.23
CA LYS A 203 1.52 8.79 1.06
C LYS A 203 0.75 7.53 0.60
N LEU A 204 1.42 6.64 -0.14
CA LEU A 204 0.89 5.38 -0.68
C LEU A 204 1.34 4.18 0.15
N GLY A 205 0.81 2.99 -0.15
CA GLY A 205 1.16 1.75 0.53
C GLY A 205 0.85 1.79 2.04
N ALA A 206 1.84 1.43 2.85
CA ALA A 206 1.76 1.33 4.31
C ALA A 206 2.07 2.67 5.03
N TYR A 207 1.97 3.82 4.35
CA TYR A 207 2.29 5.13 4.91
C TYR A 207 1.56 5.45 6.22
N ASP A 208 0.24 5.24 6.28
CA ASP A 208 -0.55 5.57 7.47
C ASP A 208 -0.19 4.67 8.66
N LEU A 209 0.20 3.41 8.39
CA LEU A 209 0.72 2.52 9.42
C LEU A 209 2.06 3.04 9.96
N ALA A 210 2.98 3.44 9.08
CA ALA A 210 4.28 3.99 9.46
C ALA A 210 4.11 5.29 10.28
N ILE A 211 3.22 6.20 9.88
CA ILE A 211 2.92 7.42 10.63
C ILE A 211 2.36 7.11 12.02
N ARG A 212 1.37 6.21 12.12
CA ARG A 212 0.78 5.85 13.41
C ARG A 212 1.82 5.26 14.35
N GLN A 213 2.66 4.36 13.86
CA GLN A 213 3.74 3.77 14.66
C GLN A 213 4.81 4.81 15.04
N TYR A 214 5.19 5.69 14.11
CA TYR A 214 6.10 6.81 14.38
C TYR A 214 5.61 7.66 15.55
N HIS A 215 4.36 8.10 15.55
CA HIS A 215 3.82 8.95 16.62
C HIS A 215 3.66 8.24 17.97
N LEU A 216 3.70 6.91 18.01
CA LEU A 216 3.74 6.14 19.26
C LEU A 216 5.17 5.98 19.80
N LEU A 217 6.18 6.07 18.92
CA LEU A 217 7.58 5.81 19.26
C LEU A 217 8.40 7.09 19.47
N ALA A 218 8.14 8.13 18.66
CA ALA A 218 8.85 9.40 18.72
C ALA A 218 8.52 10.17 19.99
N ARG A 219 9.57 10.60 20.69
CA ARG A 219 9.54 11.42 21.90
C ARG A 219 9.78 12.89 21.57
N GLU A 220 10.57 13.14 20.53
CA GLU A 220 10.89 14.49 20.07
C GLU A 220 10.35 14.78 18.67
N LYS A 221 10.23 16.08 18.34
CA LYS A 221 9.84 16.48 16.98
C LYS A 221 10.97 16.15 16.02
N SER A 222 10.61 15.53 14.89
CA SER A 222 11.57 15.13 13.85
C SER A 222 12.63 14.14 14.32
N GLU A 223 12.35 13.35 15.37
CA GLU A 223 13.19 12.23 15.76
C GLU A 223 13.14 11.13 14.70
N GLY A 224 14.30 10.66 14.23
CA GLY A 224 14.36 9.53 13.31
C GLY A 224 14.04 8.21 14.01
N ILE A 225 12.97 7.54 13.57
CA ILE A 225 12.58 6.22 14.08
C ILE A 225 13.10 5.14 13.15
N TYR A 226 13.84 4.18 13.70
CA TYR A 226 14.36 3.07 12.91
C TYR A 226 13.18 2.29 12.29
N LEU A 227 13.28 2.03 10.99
CA LEU A 227 12.30 1.31 10.19
C LEU A 227 13.00 0.31 9.29
N LYS A 228 12.52 -0.93 9.32
CA LYS A 228 12.84 -1.99 8.36
C LYS A 228 11.57 -2.40 7.62
N GLY A 229 11.64 -2.51 6.30
CA GLY A 229 10.45 -2.74 5.48
C GLY A 229 10.73 -3.24 4.07
N ILE A 230 9.65 -3.49 3.34
CA ILE A 230 9.67 -3.68 1.88
C ILE A 230 9.16 -2.40 1.24
N ALA A 231 9.86 -1.93 0.23
CA ALA A 231 9.57 -0.69 -0.47
C ALA A 231 9.79 -0.81 -1.98
N TYR A 232 9.39 0.24 -2.70
CA TYR A 232 9.69 0.48 -4.11
C TYR A 232 9.71 1.99 -4.33
N SER A 233 10.17 2.41 -5.51
CA SER A 233 10.16 3.80 -5.93
C SER A 233 9.01 4.08 -6.89
N ILE A 234 8.60 5.35 -6.90
CA ILE A 234 7.71 5.95 -7.89
C ILE A 234 8.26 7.32 -8.30
N HIS A 235 7.86 7.81 -9.47
CA HIS A 235 7.97 9.22 -9.82
C HIS A 235 6.72 9.96 -9.36
N GLN A 236 6.87 11.05 -8.60
CA GLN A 236 5.74 11.91 -8.22
C GLN A 236 6.15 13.38 -8.25
N ALA A 237 5.18 14.28 -8.24
CA ALA A 237 5.43 15.71 -8.10
C ALA A 237 5.57 16.09 -6.62
N ASP A 238 6.57 16.89 -6.28
CA ASP A 238 6.71 17.52 -4.97
C ASP A 238 5.71 18.68 -4.78
N ARG A 239 5.83 19.40 -3.65
CA ARG A 239 4.95 20.55 -3.36
C ARG A 239 5.11 21.72 -4.34
N GLU A 240 6.25 21.82 -5.02
CA GLU A 240 6.52 22.83 -6.04
C GLU A 240 6.13 22.35 -7.45
N GLY A 241 5.61 21.12 -7.57
CA GLY A 241 5.26 20.51 -8.85
C GLY A 241 6.46 19.92 -9.59
N LYS A 242 7.63 19.82 -8.96
CA LYS A 242 8.83 19.24 -9.58
C LYS A 242 8.80 17.71 -9.47
N PRO A 243 9.22 16.99 -10.52
CA PRO A 243 9.32 15.54 -10.46
C PRO A 243 10.43 15.14 -9.48
N VAL A 244 10.10 14.23 -8.57
CA VAL A 244 11.02 13.62 -7.60
C VAL A 244 10.79 12.13 -7.51
N ASP A 245 11.86 11.39 -7.21
CA ASP A 245 11.78 9.98 -6.86
C ASP A 245 11.37 9.86 -5.40
N ALA A 246 10.29 9.12 -5.16
CA ALA A 246 9.77 8.91 -3.83
C ALA A 246 9.73 7.44 -3.47
N LEU A 247 10.03 7.17 -2.20
CA LEU A 247 9.94 5.84 -1.63
C LEU A 247 8.49 5.56 -1.23
N VAL A 248 7.96 4.43 -1.64
CA VAL A 248 6.69 3.91 -1.12
C VAL A 248 6.98 2.71 -0.24
N LEU A 249 6.52 2.76 1.01
CA LEU A 249 6.61 1.63 1.93
C LEU A 249 5.50 0.63 1.59
N LYS A 250 5.81 -0.49 0.94
CA LYS A 250 4.82 -1.55 0.68
C LYS A 250 4.39 -2.24 1.97
N LYS A 251 5.34 -2.50 2.85
CA LYS A 251 5.14 -3.21 4.12
C LYS A 251 6.14 -2.74 5.16
N VAL A 252 5.65 -2.38 6.34
CA VAL A 252 6.47 -2.18 7.53
C VAL A 252 6.70 -3.53 8.20
N ILE A 253 7.95 -3.97 8.32
CA ILE A 253 8.32 -5.21 9.00
C ILE A 253 8.58 -4.91 10.48
N GLN A 254 9.31 -3.83 10.76
CA GLN A 254 9.68 -3.43 12.11
C GLN A 254 9.83 -1.90 12.18
N MET A 255 9.38 -1.31 13.30
CA MET A 255 9.71 0.06 13.69
C MET A 255 10.04 0.12 15.18
N THR A 256 11.16 0.75 15.53
CA THR A 256 11.64 0.88 16.92
C THR A 256 12.33 2.23 17.14
N SER A 257 12.30 2.75 18.37
CA SER A 257 12.96 4.02 18.73
C SER A 257 14.49 3.94 18.77
N ALA A 258 15.06 2.73 18.72
CA ALA A 258 16.49 2.47 18.62
C ALA A 258 16.71 1.27 17.69
N PRO A 259 17.80 1.21 16.91
CA PRO A 259 18.19 0.00 16.21
C PRO A 259 18.42 -1.11 17.24
N LEU A 260 17.96 -2.33 16.95
CA LEU A 260 18.27 -3.47 17.80
C LEU A 260 19.78 -3.71 17.70
N GLU A 261 20.50 -3.58 18.82
CA GLU A 261 21.86 -4.11 18.92
C GLU A 261 21.79 -5.62 18.63
N GLU A 262 22.60 -6.09 17.68
CA GLU A 262 22.80 -7.52 17.49
C GLU A 262 23.32 -8.09 18.81
N VAL A 263 22.46 -8.84 19.50
CA VAL A 263 22.89 -9.69 20.62
C VAL A 263 23.74 -10.80 19.99
N ASN A 264 25.05 -10.60 19.97
CA ASN A 264 26.04 -11.64 19.67
C ASN A 264 26.02 -12.74 20.72
#